data_AF-A0A6A4WLK1-F1
#
_entry.id   AF-A0A6A4WLK1-F1
#
_cell.length_a   1.000
_cell.length_b   1.000
_cell.length_c   1.000
_cell.angle_alpha   90.00
_cell.angle_beta   90.00
_cell.angle_gamma   90.00
#
_symmetry.space_group_name_H-M   'P 1'
#
loop_
_entity.id
_entity.type
_entity.pdbx_description
1 polymer ?
#
loop_
_entity_poly.entity_id
_entity_poly.type
_entity_poly.pdbx_seq_one_letter_code
_entity_poly.pdbx_strand_id
1 'polypeptide(L)'
;MTSYSPRVLGPLSPNSAPHSVGSKWKPATVGADASSVYKLVRLESMSVYWNPYCDRGRLDTEEAQEGWRALMADTLNTMAVSEERLEFLVKPLSAKLKVILNLSPERTVPHLLADLVLQDTSVQLSRQQYLSLVHAADSFSRMKVNSQYRKYRPTVEPHGNAAKWWKYAYTCIVEKTIRPYSWERIKEHRRRYREYRAEYLTFLEDPDQKVELLDKLKEMEDGLDATGILLAREEAKIEVRGL
;
A
#
# COMPACT_ATOMS: atom_id res chain seq x y z
N MET A 1 -7.13 9.29 -28.06
CA MET A 1 -8.32 9.00 -27.24
C MET A 1 -8.38 7.49 -27.00
N THR A 2 -7.76 7.00 -25.93
CA THR A 2 -7.96 5.62 -25.49
C THR A 2 -9.21 5.59 -24.63
N SER A 3 -10.30 5.06 -25.18
CA SER A 3 -11.50 4.72 -24.43
C SER A 3 -11.10 3.72 -23.33
N TYR A 4 -10.98 4.20 -22.10
CA TYR A 4 -10.77 3.34 -20.96
C TYR A 4 -12.14 2.76 -20.60
N SER A 5 -12.37 1.47 -20.83
CA SER A 5 -13.55 0.80 -20.27
C SER A 5 -13.52 0.91 -18.74
N PRO A 6 -14.66 1.15 -18.07
CA PRO A 6 -14.74 1.04 -16.62
C PRO A 6 -14.41 -0.39 -16.17
N ARG A 7 -13.82 -0.50 -14.99
CA ARG A 7 -13.28 -1.74 -14.44
C ARG A 7 -13.61 -1.77 -12.96
N VAL A 8 -14.32 -2.81 -12.53
CA VAL A 8 -14.66 -3.01 -11.13
C VAL A 8 -13.87 -4.21 -10.62
N LEU A 9 -13.11 -3.98 -9.56
CA LEU A 9 -12.39 -5.00 -8.80
C LEU A 9 -12.85 -4.86 -7.36
N GLY A 10 -13.44 -5.92 -6.80
CA GLY A 10 -13.83 -5.96 -5.40
C GLY A 10 -13.55 -7.34 -4.81
N PRO A 11 -12.78 -7.44 -3.71
CA PRO A 11 -12.80 -8.64 -2.90
C PRO A 11 -14.15 -8.72 -2.18
N LEU A 12 -14.87 -9.83 -2.31
CA LEU A 12 -16.09 -10.10 -1.55
C LEU A 12 -15.70 -11.06 -0.41
N SER A 13 -15.78 -10.62 0.84
CA SER A 13 -15.55 -11.46 2.02
C SER A 13 -16.53 -11.04 3.14
N PRO A 14 -17.61 -11.80 3.38
CA PRO A 14 -18.61 -11.44 4.38
C PRO A 14 -18.13 -11.61 5.84
N ASN A 15 -17.06 -12.38 6.10
CA ASN A 15 -16.53 -12.57 7.45
C ASN A 15 -15.01 -12.81 7.42
N SER A 16 -14.23 -11.84 7.92
CA SER A 16 -12.80 -12.02 8.17
C SER A 16 -12.40 -11.31 9.46
N ALA A 17 -12.17 -12.08 10.54
CA ALA A 17 -11.60 -11.57 11.77
C ALA A 17 -10.30 -12.33 12.08
N PRO A 18 -9.13 -11.64 12.14
CA PRO A 18 -7.90 -12.27 12.58
C PRO A 18 -8.02 -12.62 14.07
N HIS A 19 -7.75 -13.87 14.42
CA HIS A 19 -7.70 -14.29 15.82
C HIS A 19 -6.22 -14.47 16.23
N SER A 20 -5.88 -14.03 17.44
CA SER A 20 -4.61 -14.35 18.08
C SER A 20 -4.66 -15.78 18.61
N VAL A 21 -3.60 -16.53 18.34
CA VAL A 21 -3.60 -17.98 18.52
C VAL A 21 -2.28 -18.40 19.16
N GLY A 22 -2.28 -19.44 19.98
CA GLY A 22 -1.04 -20.01 20.54
C GLY A 22 -0.27 -20.87 19.52
N SER A 23 0.91 -21.36 19.90
CA SER A 23 1.78 -22.23 19.06
C SER A 23 1.09 -23.50 18.54
N LYS A 24 0.01 -23.96 19.19
CA LYS A 24 -0.82 -25.11 18.78
C LYS A 24 -2.01 -24.75 17.89
N TRP A 25 -2.04 -23.54 17.34
CA TRP A 25 -3.13 -23.04 16.50
C TRP A 25 -4.52 -23.02 17.18
N LYS A 26 -4.56 -22.87 18.51
CA LYS A 26 -5.79 -22.67 19.31
C LYS A 26 -5.91 -21.24 19.84
N PRO A 27 -7.12 -20.65 19.91
CA PRO A 27 -7.31 -19.29 20.40
C PRO A 27 -6.66 -19.11 21.77
N ALA A 28 -5.76 -18.15 21.89
CA ALA A 28 -5.05 -17.86 23.13
C ALA A 28 -4.70 -16.38 23.19
N THR A 29 -4.78 -15.79 24.38
CA THR A 29 -4.24 -14.47 24.64
C THR A 29 -2.72 -14.56 24.63
N VAL A 30 -2.08 -13.75 23.78
CA VAL A 30 -0.61 -13.70 23.66
C VAL A 30 -0.09 -12.80 24.78
N GLY A 31 0.85 -13.30 25.58
CA GLY A 31 1.55 -12.50 26.60
C GLY A 31 2.50 -11.47 25.97
N ALA A 32 2.72 -10.36 26.66
CA ALA A 32 3.50 -9.22 26.15
C ALA A 32 4.95 -9.54 25.77
N ASP A 33 5.53 -10.62 26.33
CA ASP A 33 6.96 -10.97 26.19
C ASP A 33 7.22 -12.14 25.21
N ALA A 34 6.29 -12.44 24.30
CA ALA A 34 6.44 -13.56 23.37
C ALA A 34 7.44 -13.25 22.23
N SER A 35 8.46 -14.09 22.06
CA SER A 35 9.42 -14.00 20.94
C SER A 35 8.81 -14.27 19.56
N SER A 36 7.64 -14.89 19.51
CA SER A 36 6.91 -15.16 18.27
C SER A 36 5.40 -14.98 18.46
N VAL A 37 4.78 -14.31 17.51
CA VAL A 37 3.33 -14.03 17.48
C VAL A 37 2.68 -14.88 16.39
N TYR A 38 1.64 -15.63 16.75
CA TYR A 38 0.88 -16.46 15.82
C TYR A 38 -0.49 -15.84 15.58
N LYS A 39 -0.83 -15.62 14.31
CA LYS A 39 -2.14 -15.11 13.89
C LYS A 39 -2.78 -16.11 12.94
N LEU A 40 -4.05 -16.42 13.17
CA LEU A 40 -4.85 -17.23 12.26
C LEU A 40 -5.92 -16.35 11.63
N VAL A 41 -5.89 -16.25 10.31
CA VAL A 41 -6.91 -15.59 9.52
C VAL A 41 -7.73 -16.66 8.80
N ARG A 42 -9.04 -16.63 9.00
CA ARG A 42 -9.99 -17.44 8.24
C ARG A 42 -10.70 -16.52 7.27
N LEU A 43 -10.68 -16.89 6.00
CA LEU A 43 -11.40 -16.24 4.92
C LEU A 43 -12.50 -17.19 4.49
N GLU A 44 -13.74 -16.74 4.56
CA GLU A 44 -14.91 -17.50 4.13
C GLU A 44 -15.54 -16.82 2.91
N SER A 45 -15.86 -17.62 1.89
CA SER A 45 -16.52 -17.16 0.65
C SER A 45 -15.82 -15.99 -0.05
N MET A 46 -14.48 -15.98 -0.03
CA MET A 46 -13.69 -14.99 -0.74
C MET A 46 -13.84 -15.19 -2.25
N SER A 47 -14.28 -14.18 -2.97
CA SER A 47 -14.30 -14.20 -4.44
C SER A 47 -13.64 -12.97 -5.03
N VAL A 48 -13.15 -13.13 -6.26
CA VAL A 48 -12.56 -12.05 -7.05
C VAL A 48 -13.24 -12.06 -8.41
N TYR A 49 -13.83 -10.92 -8.77
CA TYR A 49 -14.45 -10.71 -10.07
C TYR A 49 -13.75 -9.59 -10.82
N TRP A 50 -13.87 -9.63 -12.14
CA TRP A 50 -13.36 -8.61 -13.02
C TRP A 50 -14.22 -8.55 -14.28
N ASN A 51 -15.01 -7.49 -14.40
CA ASN A 51 -15.85 -7.23 -15.57
C ASN A 51 -15.08 -6.32 -16.54
N PRO A 52 -14.66 -6.82 -17.73
CA PRO A 52 -13.91 -6.01 -18.71
C PRO A 52 -14.77 -4.94 -19.38
N TYR A 53 -16.09 -5.17 -19.38
CA TYR A 53 -17.12 -4.26 -19.85
C TYR A 53 -18.07 -4.03 -18.68
N CYS A 54 -18.26 -2.77 -18.32
CA CYS A 54 -19.44 -2.35 -17.58
C CYS A 54 -19.89 -1.01 -18.16
N ASP A 55 -21.16 -0.67 -17.98
CA ASP A 55 -21.66 0.62 -18.43
C ASP A 55 -21.19 1.74 -17.48
N ARG A 56 -20.39 2.66 -18.04
CA ARG A 56 -19.83 3.82 -17.34
C ARG A 56 -20.92 4.75 -16.83
N GLY A 57 -21.99 4.90 -17.62
CA GLY A 57 -23.04 5.87 -17.36
C GLY A 57 -23.83 5.59 -16.08
N ARG A 58 -23.82 4.35 -15.58
CA ARG A 58 -24.54 3.94 -14.37
C ARG A 58 -23.70 3.96 -13.09
N LEU A 59 -22.37 3.87 -13.20
CA LEU A 59 -21.46 3.85 -12.05
C LEU A 59 -20.85 5.23 -11.72
N ASP A 60 -20.86 6.15 -12.69
CA ASP A 60 -20.29 7.50 -12.54
C ASP A 60 -21.37 8.56 -12.23
N THR A 61 -22.59 8.13 -11.87
CA THR A 61 -23.64 9.05 -11.40
C THR A 61 -23.39 9.46 -9.95
N GLU A 62 -23.80 10.67 -9.58
CA GLU A 62 -23.74 11.14 -8.19
C GLU A 62 -24.50 10.19 -7.25
N GLU A 63 -25.63 9.64 -7.71
CA GLU A 63 -26.41 8.62 -6.98
C GLU A 63 -25.62 7.33 -6.70
N ALA A 64 -24.79 6.87 -7.65
CA ALA A 64 -23.93 5.70 -7.44
C ALA A 64 -22.75 6.02 -6.51
N GLN A 65 -22.24 7.25 -6.53
CA GLN A 65 -21.17 7.70 -5.64
C GLN A 65 -21.65 7.88 -4.18
N GLU A 66 -22.88 8.30 -3.97
CA GLU A 66 -23.48 8.40 -2.63
C GLU A 66 -24.05 7.05 -2.16
N GLY A 67 -24.61 6.26 -3.08
CA GLY A 67 -25.25 4.97 -2.84
C GLY A 67 -24.35 3.74 -2.96
N TRP A 68 -23.03 3.89 -3.09
CA TRP A 68 -22.11 2.79 -3.38
C TRP A 68 -22.20 1.62 -2.38
N ARG A 69 -22.52 1.90 -1.12
CA ARG A 69 -22.70 0.86 -0.07
C ARG A 69 -23.92 0.00 -0.35
N ALA A 70 -25.03 0.61 -0.75
CA ALA A 70 -26.24 -0.09 -1.11
C ALA A 70 -26.01 -0.90 -2.40
N LEU A 71 -25.31 -0.33 -3.37
CA LEU A 71 -24.92 -1.03 -4.60
C LEU A 71 -24.01 -2.23 -4.32
N MET A 72 -23.03 -2.10 -3.41
CA MET A 72 -22.20 -3.24 -3.00
C MET A 72 -22.99 -4.29 -2.23
N ALA A 73 -23.90 -3.90 -1.33
CA ALA A 73 -24.74 -4.83 -0.59
C ALA A 73 -25.70 -5.59 -1.53
N ASP A 74 -26.26 -4.91 -2.51
CA ASP A 74 -27.06 -5.53 -3.57
C ASP A 74 -26.19 -6.49 -4.41
N THR A 75 -25.01 -6.05 -4.84
CA THR A 75 -24.06 -6.88 -5.59
C THR A 75 -23.65 -8.15 -4.83
N LEU A 76 -23.47 -8.05 -3.52
CA LEU A 76 -23.18 -9.19 -2.64
C LEU A 76 -24.33 -10.22 -2.63
N ASN A 77 -25.56 -9.75 -2.67
CA ASN A 77 -26.76 -10.59 -2.62
C ASN A 77 -27.12 -11.17 -4.01
N THR A 78 -27.00 -10.36 -5.06
CA THR A 78 -27.45 -10.70 -6.42
C THR A 78 -26.34 -11.28 -7.29
N MET A 79 -25.07 -11.13 -6.89
CA MET A 79 -23.88 -11.46 -7.69
C MET A 79 -23.91 -10.80 -9.07
N ALA A 80 -24.50 -9.60 -9.13
CA ALA A 80 -24.62 -8.78 -10.32
C ALA A 80 -24.40 -7.31 -9.97
N VAL A 81 -23.83 -6.55 -10.90
CA VAL A 81 -23.70 -5.09 -10.78
C VAL A 81 -24.56 -4.49 -11.87
N SER A 82 -25.56 -3.68 -11.49
CA SER A 82 -26.41 -2.97 -12.44
C SER A 82 -27.04 -3.89 -13.51
N GLU A 83 -27.58 -5.04 -13.07
CA GLU A 83 -28.22 -6.08 -13.90
C GLU A 83 -27.26 -6.95 -14.74
N GLU A 84 -25.95 -6.65 -14.74
CA GLU A 84 -24.92 -7.47 -15.38
C GLU A 84 -24.31 -8.46 -14.37
N ARG A 85 -24.25 -9.74 -14.75
CA ARG A 85 -23.65 -10.77 -13.89
C ARG A 85 -22.15 -10.54 -13.71
N LEU A 86 -21.65 -10.83 -12.51
CA LEU A 86 -20.22 -10.78 -12.22
C LEU A 86 -19.44 -11.87 -12.98
N GLU A 87 -18.37 -11.46 -13.65
CA GLU A 87 -17.41 -12.38 -14.25
C GLU A 87 -16.32 -12.72 -13.24
N PHE A 88 -16.41 -13.90 -12.62
CA PHE A 88 -15.46 -14.34 -11.59
C PHE A 88 -14.12 -14.79 -12.20
N LEU A 89 -13.03 -14.22 -11.70
CA LEU A 89 -11.68 -14.73 -11.87
C LEU A 89 -11.43 -15.91 -10.91
N VAL A 90 -11.89 -15.71 -9.68
CA VAL A 90 -11.80 -16.66 -8.59
C VAL A 90 -13.19 -16.80 -8.01
N LYS A 91 -13.78 -17.99 -8.18
CA LYS A 91 -15.07 -18.34 -7.57
C LYS A 91 -14.95 -18.29 -6.04
N PRO A 92 -16.06 -18.11 -5.31
CA PRO A 92 -16.05 -18.09 -3.85
C PRO A 92 -15.27 -19.29 -3.27
N LEU A 93 -14.18 -18.99 -2.56
CA LEU A 93 -13.32 -19.96 -1.92
C LEU A 93 -13.21 -19.68 -0.43
N SER A 94 -12.92 -20.72 0.35
CA SER A 94 -12.53 -20.57 1.74
C SER A 94 -11.04 -20.87 1.90
N ALA A 95 -10.37 -20.04 2.68
CA ALA A 95 -8.94 -20.16 2.92
C ALA A 95 -8.60 -19.96 4.40
N LYS A 96 -7.56 -20.65 4.85
CA LYS A 96 -6.97 -20.46 6.18
C LYS A 96 -5.55 -19.98 6.00
N LEU A 97 -5.27 -18.77 6.46
CA LEU A 97 -3.93 -18.19 6.47
C LEU A 97 -3.38 -18.22 7.89
N LYS A 98 -2.30 -18.96 8.07
CA LYS A 98 -1.52 -19.03 9.30
C LYS A 98 -0.31 -18.12 9.17
N VAL A 99 -0.21 -17.12 10.01
CA VAL A 99 0.91 -16.17 10.01
C VAL A 99 1.69 -16.33 11.31
N ILE A 100 3.00 -16.49 11.19
CA ILE A 100 3.94 -16.49 12.31
C ILE A 100 4.85 -15.28 12.10
N LEU A 101 4.86 -14.39 13.08
CA LEU A 101 5.73 -13.24 13.15
C LEU A 101 6.80 -13.51 14.19
N ASN A 102 8.06 -13.57 13.77
CA ASN A 102 9.19 -13.70 14.68
C ASN A 102 9.72 -12.30 15.02
N LEU A 103 9.62 -11.96 16.30
CA LEU A 103 10.07 -10.68 16.86
C LEU A 103 11.52 -10.76 17.39
N SER A 104 12.14 -11.94 17.33
CA SER A 104 13.55 -12.12 17.68
C SER A 104 14.46 -11.27 16.78
N PRO A 105 15.52 -10.66 17.34
CA PRO A 105 16.55 -9.95 16.57
C PRO A 105 17.49 -10.91 15.81
N GLU A 106 17.36 -12.23 15.99
CA GLU A 106 18.20 -13.23 15.33
C GLU A 106 17.87 -13.35 13.83
N ARG A 107 18.89 -13.19 12.98
CA ARG A 107 18.77 -13.24 11.50
C ARG A 107 18.67 -14.66 10.93
N THR A 108 18.77 -15.68 11.76
CA THR A 108 18.76 -17.09 11.35
C THR A 108 17.35 -17.59 11.01
N VAL A 109 16.30 -16.91 11.50
CA VAL A 109 14.91 -17.31 11.32
C VAL A 109 14.14 -16.19 10.59
N PRO A 110 13.29 -16.50 9.60
CA PRO A 110 12.49 -15.49 8.91
C PRO A 110 11.55 -14.75 9.87
N HIS A 111 11.53 -13.42 9.78
CA HIS A 111 10.64 -12.57 10.59
C HIS A 111 9.15 -12.79 10.29
N LEU A 112 8.81 -13.29 9.10
CA LEU A 112 7.45 -13.57 8.68
C LEU A 112 7.40 -14.93 7.99
N LEU A 113 6.60 -15.84 8.53
CA LEU A 113 6.20 -17.07 7.88
C LEU A 113 4.69 -17.04 7.66
N ALA A 114 4.26 -17.38 6.45
CA ALA A 114 2.86 -17.44 6.08
C ALA A 114 2.57 -18.80 5.42
N ASP A 115 1.62 -19.53 5.99
CA ASP A 115 1.12 -20.81 5.47
C ASP A 115 -0.35 -20.63 5.07
N LEU A 116 -0.62 -20.73 3.78
CA LEU A 116 -1.94 -20.54 3.19
C LEU A 116 -2.52 -21.89 2.76
N VAL A 117 -3.58 -22.31 3.44
CA VAL A 117 -4.34 -23.51 3.10
C VAL A 117 -5.61 -23.10 2.35
N LEU A 118 -5.64 -23.40 1.06
CA LEU A 118 -6.77 -23.16 0.16
C LEU A 118 -7.62 -24.43 0.06
N GLN A 119 -8.95 -24.28 0.06
CA GLN A 119 -9.83 -25.35 -0.41
C GLN A 119 -9.83 -25.40 -1.94
N ASP A 120 -10.30 -26.51 -2.53
CA ASP A 120 -10.36 -26.71 -3.98
C ASP A 120 -10.89 -25.47 -4.70
N THR A 121 -10.01 -24.83 -5.47
CA THR A 121 -10.29 -23.56 -6.15
C THR A 121 -9.97 -23.71 -7.62
N SER A 122 -10.90 -23.28 -8.47
CA SER A 122 -10.67 -23.10 -9.90
C SER A 122 -10.49 -21.63 -10.22
N VAL A 123 -9.36 -21.27 -10.85
CA VAL A 123 -9.17 -19.95 -11.43
C VAL A 123 -9.53 -20.03 -12.90
N GLN A 124 -10.42 -19.15 -13.35
CA GLN A 124 -10.83 -19.07 -14.75
C GLN A 124 -10.58 -17.65 -15.24
N LEU A 125 -9.94 -17.53 -16.40
CA LEU A 125 -9.59 -16.25 -16.98
C LEU A 125 -10.00 -16.22 -18.45
N SER A 126 -10.94 -15.36 -18.79
CA SER A 126 -11.32 -15.13 -20.18
C SER A 126 -10.23 -14.33 -20.92
N ARG A 127 -10.17 -14.44 -22.25
CA ARG A 127 -9.22 -13.66 -23.07
C ARG A 127 -9.40 -12.15 -22.85
N GLN A 128 -10.63 -11.68 -22.72
CA GLN A 128 -10.95 -10.26 -22.50
C GLN A 128 -10.48 -9.82 -21.11
N GLN A 129 -10.72 -10.63 -20.07
CA GLN A 129 -10.21 -10.39 -18.73
C GLN A 129 -8.68 -10.32 -18.71
N TYR A 130 -7.98 -11.26 -19.36
CA TYR A 130 -6.52 -11.26 -19.46
C TYR A 130 -5.99 -9.95 -20.06
N LEU A 131 -6.49 -9.56 -21.23
CA LEU A 131 -6.05 -8.32 -21.88
C LEU A 131 -6.33 -7.09 -21.02
N SER A 132 -7.50 -7.04 -20.39
CA SER A 132 -7.87 -5.92 -19.52
C SER A 132 -7.00 -5.82 -18.26
N LEU A 133 -6.61 -6.95 -17.66
CA LEU A 133 -5.64 -7.00 -16.54
C LEU A 133 -4.25 -6.52 -16.97
N VAL A 134 -3.77 -6.92 -18.15
CA VAL A 134 -2.49 -6.43 -18.69
C VAL A 134 -2.54 -4.91 -18.88
N HIS A 135 -3.61 -4.37 -19.45
CA HIS A 135 -3.79 -2.93 -19.57
C HIS A 135 -3.90 -2.23 -18.20
N ALA A 136 -4.48 -2.89 -17.20
CA ALA A 136 -4.57 -2.34 -15.84
C ALA A 136 -3.18 -2.25 -15.21
N ALA A 137 -2.38 -3.31 -15.35
CA ALA A 137 -1.00 -3.35 -14.86
C ALA A 137 -0.11 -2.27 -15.51
N ASP A 138 -0.23 -2.05 -16.82
CA ASP A 138 0.46 -0.94 -17.51
C ASP A 138 -0.03 0.42 -16.98
N SER A 139 -1.35 0.58 -16.78
CA SER A 139 -1.92 1.80 -16.23
C SER A 139 -1.40 2.09 -14.81
N PHE A 140 -1.34 1.10 -13.93
CA PHE A 140 -0.75 1.24 -12.59
C PHE A 140 0.74 1.60 -12.65
N SER A 141 1.49 0.98 -13.57
CA SER A 141 2.90 1.31 -13.77
C SER A 141 3.08 2.76 -14.20
N ARG A 142 2.26 3.24 -15.13
CA ARG A 142 2.23 4.66 -15.56
C ARG A 142 1.79 5.59 -14.44
N MET A 143 0.79 5.21 -13.65
CA MET A 143 0.33 5.99 -12.49
C MET A 143 1.42 6.12 -11.43
N LYS A 144 2.19 5.06 -11.17
CA LYS A 144 3.33 5.10 -10.23
C LYS A 144 4.39 6.09 -10.69
N VAL A 145 4.73 6.08 -11.98
CA VAL A 145 5.66 7.07 -12.57
C VAL A 145 5.07 8.48 -12.47
N ASN A 146 3.83 8.66 -12.90
CA ASN A 146 3.16 9.97 -12.91
C ASN A 146 2.96 10.56 -11.51
N SER A 147 2.76 9.72 -10.48
CA SER A 147 2.57 10.17 -9.10
C SER A 147 3.76 10.99 -8.59
N GLN A 148 4.99 10.58 -8.93
CA GLN A 148 6.22 11.29 -8.55
C GLN A 148 6.30 12.70 -9.14
N TYR A 149 5.73 12.88 -10.34
CA TYR A 149 5.81 14.12 -11.11
C TYR A 149 4.52 14.93 -11.08
N ARG A 150 3.50 14.47 -10.36
CA ARG A 150 2.14 15.06 -10.37
C ARG A 150 2.16 16.53 -9.94
N LYS A 151 3.03 16.89 -8.98
CA LYS A 151 3.21 18.25 -8.47
C LYS A 151 3.72 19.26 -9.51
N TYR A 152 4.34 18.80 -10.59
CA TYR A 152 4.82 19.68 -11.67
C TYR A 152 3.84 19.76 -12.85
N ARG A 153 2.79 18.94 -12.86
CA ARG A 153 1.90 18.77 -14.01
C ARG A 153 1.11 20.05 -14.29
N PRO A 154 1.15 20.59 -15.51
CA PRO A 154 0.32 21.73 -15.89
C PRO A 154 -1.17 21.39 -15.87
N THR A 155 -2.02 22.33 -15.47
CA THR A 155 -3.50 22.21 -15.48
C THR A 155 -4.10 22.42 -16.88
N VAL A 156 -3.29 22.85 -17.86
CA VAL A 156 -3.74 23.15 -19.22
C VAL A 156 -3.63 21.96 -20.15
N GLU A 157 -4.53 21.87 -21.13
CA GLU A 157 -4.48 20.82 -22.14
C GLU A 157 -3.18 20.85 -22.95
N PRO A 158 -2.66 19.69 -23.40
CA PRO A 158 -1.48 19.62 -24.27
C PRO A 158 -1.63 20.40 -25.57
N HIS A 159 -2.83 20.39 -26.14
CA HIS A 159 -3.11 21.08 -27.39
C HIS A 159 -3.04 22.60 -27.18
N GLY A 160 -2.29 23.29 -28.02
CA GLY A 160 -2.07 24.74 -27.90
C GLY A 160 -1.10 25.19 -26.79
N ASN A 161 -0.61 24.30 -25.91
CA ASN A 161 0.29 24.66 -24.79
C ASN A 161 1.61 23.87 -24.79
N ALA A 162 2.13 23.51 -25.96
CA ALA A 162 3.33 22.66 -26.09
C ALA A 162 4.52 23.14 -25.23
N ALA A 163 4.79 24.44 -25.18
CA ALA A 163 5.89 25.01 -24.39
C ALA A 163 5.78 24.70 -22.88
N LYS A 164 4.56 24.76 -22.31
CA LYS A 164 4.33 24.45 -20.89
C LYS A 164 4.56 22.97 -20.60
N TRP A 165 4.18 22.10 -21.53
CA TRP A 165 4.39 20.65 -21.42
C TRP A 165 5.84 20.24 -21.59
N TRP A 166 6.60 20.90 -22.47
CA TRP A 166 8.05 20.74 -22.57
C TRP A 166 8.78 21.23 -21.32
N LYS A 167 8.36 22.38 -20.77
CA LYS A 167 8.90 22.87 -19.48
C LYS A 167 8.60 21.90 -18.34
N TYR A 168 7.43 21.28 -18.33
CA TYR A 168 7.09 20.22 -17.39
C TYR A 168 8.05 19.02 -17.52
N ALA A 169 8.23 18.48 -18.73
CA ALA A 169 9.12 17.35 -18.97
C ALA A 169 10.57 17.66 -18.54
N TYR A 170 11.08 18.85 -18.90
CA TYR A 170 12.38 19.33 -18.46
C TYR A 170 12.50 19.40 -16.94
N THR A 171 11.50 20.01 -16.28
CA THR A 171 11.49 20.14 -14.81
C THR A 171 11.51 18.77 -14.14
N CYS A 172 10.74 17.80 -14.64
CA CYS A 172 10.71 16.44 -14.09
C CYS A 172 12.09 15.76 -14.10
N ILE A 173 12.85 15.93 -15.19
CA ILE A 173 14.18 15.31 -15.34
C ILE A 173 15.20 16.03 -14.46
N VAL A 174 15.25 17.37 -14.53
CA VAL A 174 16.24 18.18 -13.81
C VAL A 174 16.08 18.06 -12.31
N GLU A 175 14.84 18.05 -11.84
CA GLU A 175 14.51 18.02 -10.42
C GLU A 175 14.79 16.68 -9.75
N LYS A 176 14.81 15.59 -10.53
CA LYS A 176 15.13 14.25 -10.05
C LYS A 176 16.60 13.90 -10.25
N THR A 177 17.22 14.34 -11.34
CA THR A 177 18.54 13.86 -11.75
C THR A 177 19.66 14.81 -11.36
N ILE A 178 19.41 16.12 -11.38
CA ILE A 178 20.46 17.14 -11.24
C ILE A 178 20.32 17.87 -9.90
N ARG A 179 19.15 18.45 -9.60
CA ARG A 179 18.98 19.31 -8.43
C ARG A 179 19.20 18.64 -7.08
N PRO A 180 18.87 17.35 -6.85
CA PRO A 180 19.17 16.70 -5.58
C PRO A 180 20.66 16.68 -5.24
N TYR A 181 21.53 16.73 -6.27
CA TYR A 181 22.98 16.76 -6.12
C TYR A 181 23.57 18.17 -6.12
N SER A 182 22.73 19.22 -6.04
CA SER A 182 23.26 20.56 -5.82
C SER A 182 23.80 20.68 -4.40
N TRP A 183 24.89 21.45 -4.24
CA TRP A 183 25.55 21.59 -2.94
C TRP A 183 24.60 22.14 -1.87
N GLU A 184 23.74 23.09 -2.23
CA GLU A 184 22.71 23.64 -1.32
C GLU A 184 21.77 22.56 -0.78
N ARG A 185 21.28 21.65 -1.64
CA ARG A 185 20.40 20.56 -1.20
C ARG A 185 21.14 19.50 -0.42
N ILE A 186 22.37 19.17 -0.79
CA ILE A 186 23.21 18.24 -0.03
C ILE A 186 23.47 18.79 1.37
N LYS A 187 23.79 20.08 1.48
CA LYS A 187 24.03 20.76 2.76
C LYS A 187 22.77 20.76 3.62
N GLU A 188 21.63 21.11 3.05
CA GLU A 188 20.34 21.12 3.75
C GLU A 188 19.91 19.71 4.19
N HIS A 189 20.06 18.71 3.33
CA HIS A 189 19.78 17.31 3.67
C HIS A 189 20.69 16.83 4.82
N ARG A 190 22.00 17.12 4.76
CA ARG A 190 22.93 16.79 5.85
C ARG A 190 22.57 17.49 7.16
N ARG A 191 22.10 18.74 7.09
CA ARG A 191 21.63 19.49 8.26
C ARG A 191 20.45 18.77 8.92
N ARG A 192 19.41 18.47 8.14
CA ARG A 192 18.22 17.73 8.62
C ARG A 192 18.56 16.36 9.17
N TYR A 193 19.44 15.62 8.49
CA TYR A 193 19.90 14.31 8.95
C TYR A 193 20.55 14.39 10.35
N ARG A 194 21.42 15.38 10.57
CA ARG A 194 22.09 15.58 11.87
C ARG A 194 21.11 16.01 12.96
N GLU A 195 20.19 16.91 12.63
CA GLU A 195 19.13 17.36 13.55
C GLU A 195 18.24 16.18 13.97
N TYR A 196 17.77 15.39 13.00
CA TYR A 196 16.97 14.19 13.27
C TYR A 196 17.72 13.16 14.12
N ARG A 197 18.99 12.90 13.80
CA ARG A 197 19.83 11.97 14.58
C ARG A 197 20.00 12.44 16.03
N ALA A 198 20.25 13.73 16.24
CA ALA A 198 20.41 14.29 17.58
C ALA A 198 19.12 14.16 18.41
N GLU A 199 17.96 14.47 17.83
CA GLU A 199 16.67 14.31 18.51
C GLU A 199 16.30 12.84 18.74
N TYR A 200 16.71 11.94 17.83
CA TYR A 200 16.51 10.51 18.03
C TYR A 200 17.42 9.94 19.12
N LEU A 201 18.61 10.50 19.33
CA LEU A 201 19.47 10.16 20.47
C LEU A 201 18.84 10.58 21.80
N THR A 202 18.34 11.82 21.90
CA THR A 202 17.65 12.28 23.11
C THR A 202 16.40 11.44 23.40
N PHE A 203 15.67 11.02 22.36
CA PHE A 203 14.55 10.09 22.48
C PHE A 203 14.95 8.69 23.01
N LEU A 204 16.17 8.23 22.73
CA LEU A 204 16.68 6.96 23.26
C LEU A 204 17.15 7.07 24.71
N GLU A 205 17.73 8.22 25.09
CA GLU A 205 18.28 8.47 26.42
C GLU A 205 17.22 8.86 27.46
N ASP A 206 16.16 9.57 27.06
CA ASP A 206 15.22 10.20 27.98
C ASP A 206 13.82 9.53 27.93
N PRO A 207 13.45 8.67 28.91
CA PRO A 207 12.20 7.91 28.88
C PRO A 207 10.95 8.75 29.11
N ASP A 208 11.09 9.92 29.76
CA ASP A 208 9.97 10.68 30.34
C ASP A 208 9.32 11.66 29.34
N GLN A 209 10.02 12.05 28.27
CA GLN A 209 9.52 13.02 27.25
C GLN A 209 9.13 12.38 25.91
N LYS A 210 8.97 11.06 25.87
CA LYS A 210 8.80 10.28 24.63
C LYS A 210 7.63 10.75 23.74
N VAL A 211 6.54 11.24 24.31
CA VAL A 211 5.33 11.60 23.54
C VAL A 211 5.57 12.84 22.68
N GLU A 212 6.14 13.91 23.23
CA GLU A 212 6.42 15.14 22.48
C GLU A 212 7.55 14.94 21.46
N LEU A 213 8.56 14.14 21.82
CA LEU A 213 9.67 13.78 20.93
C LEU A 213 9.18 12.95 19.74
N LEU A 214 8.21 12.06 19.93
CA LEU A 214 7.64 11.26 18.85
C LEU A 214 6.94 12.11 17.78
N ASP A 215 6.19 13.13 18.18
CA ASP A 215 5.49 13.99 17.22
C ASP A 215 6.49 14.87 16.46
N LYS A 216 7.51 15.42 17.13
CA LYS A 216 8.61 16.13 16.47
C LYS A 216 9.38 15.24 15.48
N LEU A 217 9.66 13.99 15.86
CA LEU A 217 10.33 13.03 14.97
C LEU A 217 9.50 12.75 13.72
N LYS A 218 8.18 12.57 13.84
CA LYS A 218 7.29 12.37 12.68
C LYS A 218 7.32 13.57 11.73
N GLU A 219 7.27 14.79 12.25
CA GLU A 219 7.36 15.99 11.41
C GLU A 219 8.69 16.08 10.66
N MET A 220 9.79 15.69 11.31
CA MET A 220 11.11 15.64 10.66
C MET A 220 11.22 14.52 9.62
N GLU A 221 10.52 13.40 9.81
CA GLU A 221 10.50 12.26 8.88
C GLU A 221 9.88 12.62 7.53
N ASP A 222 8.93 13.55 7.47
CA ASP A 222 8.38 14.06 6.20
C ASP A 222 9.45 14.70 5.30
N GLY A 223 10.54 15.21 5.90
CA GLY A 223 11.64 15.86 5.21
C GLY A 223 12.81 14.96 4.82
N LEU A 224 12.79 13.69 5.22
CA LEU A 224 13.87 12.72 5.03
C LEU A 224 13.38 11.51 4.22
N ASP A 225 14.30 10.85 3.54
CA ASP A 225 14.04 9.59 2.86
C ASP A 225 14.04 8.42 3.85
N ALA A 226 13.27 7.37 3.54
CA ALA A 226 13.19 6.19 4.40
C ALA A 226 14.57 5.56 4.70
N THR A 227 15.47 5.57 3.72
CA THR A 227 16.86 5.10 3.89
C THR A 227 17.66 5.99 4.83
N GLY A 228 17.57 7.32 4.69
CA GLY A 228 18.17 8.28 5.61
C GLY A 228 17.65 8.13 7.04
N ILE A 229 16.35 7.95 7.23
CA ILE A 229 15.73 7.71 8.54
C ILE A 229 16.27 6.43 9.18
N LEU A 230 16.27 5.33 8.43
CA LEU A 230 16.77 4.04 8.93
C LEU A 230 18.25 4.13 9.31
N LEU A 231 19.07 4.77 8.48
CA LEU A 231 20.49 4.95 8.75
C LEU A 231 20.72 5.80 10.01
N ALA A 232 20.02 6.94 10.15
CA ALA A 232 20.14 7.80 11.32
C ALA A 232 19.75 7.08 12.60
N ARG A 233 18.66 6.30 12.57
CA ARG A 233 18.22 5.50 13.72
C ARG A 233 19.22 4.41 14.09
N GLU A 234 19.79 3.71 13.12
CA GLU A 234 20.81 2.70 13.38
C GLU A 234 22.10 3.32 13.91
N GLU A 235 22.56 4.44 13.36
CA GLU A 235 23.73 5.18 13.87
C GLU A 235 23.54 5.63 15.32
N ALA A 236 22.37 6.19 15.64
CA ALA A 236 22.05 6.63 16.99
C ALA A 236 22.03 5.44 17.98
N LYS A 237 21.44 4.30 17.60
CA LYS A 237 21.46 3.08 18.42
C LYS A 237 22.88 2.54 18.63
N ILE A 238 23.74 2.61 17.61
CA ILE A 238 25.13 2.17 17.73
C ILE A 238 25.88 3.06 18.73
N GLU A 239 25.66 4.37 18.70
CA GLU A 239 26.28 5.32 19.63
C GLU A 239 25.83 5.08 21.08
N VAL A 240 24.53 4.87 21.32
CA VAL A 240 24.00 4.52 22.65
C VAL A 240 24.50 3.16 23.15
N ARG A 241 24.75 2.18 22.25
CA ARG A 241 25.30 0.86 22.62
C ARG A 241 26.82 0.85 22.82
N GLY A 242 27.52 1.85 22.29
CA GLY A 242 28.97 1.99 22.39
C GLY A 242 29.43 2.78 23.63
N LEU A 243 28.49 3.45 24.30
CA LEU A 243 28.62 4.05 25.63
C LEU A 243 28.27 3.02 26.72
#